data_AF-A0A0Q6SXB3-F1
#
_entry.id   AF-A0A0Q6SXB3-F1
#
_cell.length_a   1.000
_cell.length_b   1.000
_cell.length_c   1.000
_cell.angle_alpha   90.00
_cell.angle_beta   90.00
_cell.angle_gamma   90.00
#
_symmetry.space_group_name_H-M   'P 1'
#
loop_
_entity.id
_entity.type
_entity.pdbx_description
1 polymer ?
#
loop_
_entity_poly.entity_id
_entity_poly.type
_entity_poly.pdbx_seq_one_letter_code
_entity_poly.pdbx_strand_id
1 'polypeptide(L)'
;MKILAPVSAATYPIATPVPFDATGADNVPIDWNLALTYTTSGGRGPFTNSSTLTTSSGVTQTRTFNAMGGQLTATATQNASTDRTVVTITGITISADDITNRLVGLYAGGSTPHLLTGIAQRESSYAQFSQLTLYGQSALWPRESFDGGSHIGLMQMPVSMQMAWDWMANTQGGAALFKQKLTFATRFETRIRNAHPGLPALTGTQSENMALVFYGPYATSSLTGQYYDAACVGGTGAQCTGGQWQWIVNTAGNGNGVGYADAIRSLMH
;
A
#
# COMPACT_ATOMS: atom_id res chain seq x y z
N MET A 1 35.14 7.69 10.77
CA MET A 1 33.72 8.09 10.83
C MET A 1 32.94 7.12 11.71
N LYS A 2 31.89 7.55 12.44
CA LYS A 2 30.98 6.63 13.15
C LYS A 2 29.53 6.95 12.75
N ILE A 3 28.77 5.92 12.38
CA ILE A 3 27.31 5.97 12.33
C ILE A 3 26.83 4.76 13.12
N LEU A 4 25.93 4.98 14.08
CA LEU A 4 25.28 3.88 14.80
C LEU A 4 24.23 3.24 13.89
N ALA A 5 24.33 1.93 13.67
CA ALA A 5 23.44 1.16 12.81
C ALA A 5 22.88 -0.07 13.56
N PRO A 6 21.67 -0.54 13.24
CA PRO A 6 20.65 0.06 12.37
C PRO A 6 19.87 1.19 13.06
N VAL A 7 19.32 2.11 12.27
CA VAL A 7 18.45 3.18 12.78
C VAL A 7 16.99 2.84 12.47
N SER A 8 16.20 2.57 13.52
CA SER A 8 14.77 2.31 13.43
C SER A 8 13.96 3.61 13.56
N ALA A 9 12.69 3.64 13.16
CA ALA A 9 11.78 4.74 13.51
C ALA A 9 11.33 4.66 14.97
N ALA A 10 11.34 5.77 15.71
CA ALA A 10 10.80 5.80 17.08
C ALA A 10 9.27 6.00 17.10
N THR A 11 8.72 6.64 16.07
CA THR A 11 7.28 6.94 15.89
C THR A 11 7.01 7.18 14.41
N TYR A 12 6.06 6.47 13.79
CA TYR A 12 5.73 6.73 12.38
C TYR A 12 5.03 8.07 12.17
N PRO A 13 5.34 8.83 11.09
CA PRO A 13 6.19 8.48 9.94
C PRO A 13 7.67 8.93 10.08
N ILE A 14 8.18 9.09 11.30
CA ILE A 14 9.46 9.71 11.63
C ILE A 14 10.52 8.64 11.99
N ALA A 15 11.54 8.47 11.13
CA ALA A 15 12.72 7.68 11.48
C ALA A 15 13.43 8.25 12.73
N THR A 16 14.06 7.43 13.59
CA THR A 16 14.92 7.96 14.65
C THR A 16 15.99 8.81 14.00
N PRO A 17 16.30 10.01 14.53
CA PRO A 17 17.33 10.85 13.95
C PRO A 17 18.65 10.09 13.81
N VAL A 18 19.19 10.03 12.59
CA VAL A 18 20.48 9.41 12.30
C VAL A 18 21.57 10.40 12.69
N PRO A 19 22.50 10.06 13.60
CA PRO A 19 23.63 10.92 13.93
C PRO A 19 24.73 10.80 12.86
N PHE A 20 25.35 11.93 12.55
CA PHE A 20 26.50 12.07 11.66
C PHE A 20 27.62 12.76 12.44
N ASP A 21 28.71 12.04 12.67
CA ASP A 21 29.92 12.56 13.28
C ASP A 21 31.18 12.09 12.53
N ALA A 22 32.12 13.01 12.39
CA ALA A 22 33.43 12.75 11.83
C ALA A 22 34.48 13.63 12.52
N THR A 23 35.71 13.12 12.59
CA THR A 23 36.87 13.85 13.07
C THR A 23 37.78 14.13 11.88
N GLY A 24 38.20 15.38 11.74
CA GLY A 24 39.09 15.85 10.69
C GLY A 24 39.96 17.01 11.19
N ALA A 25 40.52 17.78 10.25
CA ALA A 25 41.25 18.99 10.55
C ALA A 25 40.36 20.04 11.23
N ASP A 26 40.92 20.73 12.22
CA ASP A 26 40.24 21.81 12.93
C ASP A 26 39.95 22.99 11.99
N ASN A 27 38.82 23.66 12.20
CA ASN A 27 38.37 24.84 11.45
C ASN A 27 38.17 24.65 9.94
N VAL A 28 38.22 23.41 9.43
CA VAL A 28 37.84 23.08 8.06
C VAL A 28 36.50 22.34 8.08
N PRO A 29 35.48 22.80 7.35
CA PRO A 29 34.19 22.10 7.27
C PRO A 29 34.34 20.69 6.69
N ILE A 30 33.57 19.74 7.23
CA ILE A 30 33.39 18.40 6.67
C ILE A 30 32.08 18.41 5.91
N ASP A 31 32.15 18.22 4.60
CA ASP A 31 30.99 18.19 3.71
C ASP A 31 30.47 16.76 3.59
N TRP A 32 29.16 16.61 3.77
CA TRP A 32 28.49 15.32 3.75
C TRP A 32 27.62 15.21 2.52
N ASN A 33 27.77 14.12 1.78
CA ASN A 33 26.83 13.67 0.77
C ASN A 33 26.08 12.45 1.30
N LEU A 34 24.76 12.57 1.41
CA LEU A 34 23.87 11.54 1.91
C LEU A 34 23.02 11.05 0.75
N ALA A 35 23.17 9.79 0.37
CA ALA A 35 22.38 9.16 -0.69
C ALA A 35 21.59 7.98 -0.10
N LEU A 36 20.28 8.19 0.10
CA LEU A 36 19.35 7.16 0.53
C LEU A 36 18.73 6.49 -0.69
N THR A 37 18.89 5.17 -0.83
CA THR A 37 18.34 4.40 -1.95
C THR A 37 17.38 3.33 -1.47
N TYR A 38 16.28 3.14 -2.20
CA TYR A 38 15.35 2.03 -2.00
C TYR A 38 14.93 1.45 -3.35
N THR A 39 14.89 0.13 -3.44
CA THR A 39 14.41 -0.64 -4.59
C THR A 39 13.81 -1.93 -4.02
N THR A 40 12.70 -2.40 -4.61
CA THR A 40 12.09 -3.67 -4.21
C THR A 40 12.97 -4.87 -4.58
N SER A 41 12.67 -6.04 -4.04
CA SER A 41 13.37 -7.29 -4.37
C SER A 41 13.35 -7.62 -5.86
N GLY A 42 12.27 -7.25 -6.57
CA GLY A 42 12.12 -7.40 -8.02
C GLY A 42 12.73 -6.26 -8.84
N GLY A 43 13.50 -5.35 -8.23
CA GLY A 43 14.14 -4.25 -8.94
C GLY A 43 13.21 -3.08 -9.29
N ARG A 44 12.01 -3.01 -8.67
CA ARG A 44 11.01 -1.98 -9.00
C ARG A 44 11.18 -0.75 -8.14
N GLY A 45 10.78 0.37 -8.73
CA GLY A 45 10.82 1.68 -8.06
C GLY A 45 12.21 1.99 -7.50
N PRO A 46 13.29 2.00 -8.30
CA PRO A 46 14.55 2.52 -7.81
C PRO A 46 14.35 4.00 -7.44
N PHE A 47 14.47 4.30 -6.16
CA PHE A 47 14.37 5.65 -5.62
C PHE A 47 15.71 6.05 -5.03
N THR A 48 16.11 7.29 -5.30
CA THR A 48 17.28 7.90 -4.67
C THR A 48 16.86 9.26 -4.12
N ASN A 49 17.09 9.48 -2.84
CA ASN A 49 17.02 10.79 -2.22
C ASN A 49 18.42 11.21 -1.80
N SER A 50 18.89 12.31 -2.37
CA SER A 50 20.20 12.87 -2.05
C SER A 50 20.05 14.16 -1.26
N SER A 51 20.84 14.30 -0.21
CA SER A 51 20.93 15.53 0.57
C SER A 51 22.36 15.78 1.03
N THR A 52 22.61 16.99 1.50
CA THR A 52 23.91 17.37 2.05
C THR A 52 23.77 17.97 3.44
N LEU A 53 24.86 17.92 4.20
CA LEU A 53 25.02 18.69 5.43
C LEU A 53 26.49 19.01 5.62
N THR A 54 26.78 19.91 6.54
CA THR A 54 28.16 20.32 6.84
C THR A 54 28.34 20.30 8.35
N THR A 55 29.42 19.67 8.82
CA THR A 55 29.79 19.64 10.24
C THR A 55 31.19 20.19 10.45
N SER A 56 31.47 20.63 11.68
CA SER A 56 32.86 20.83 12.14
C SER A 56 33.42 19.51 12.68
N SER A 57 34.74 19.40 12.76
CA SER A 57 35.42 18.25 13.38
C SER A 57 34.88 18.00 14.80
N GLY A 58 34.49 16.75 15.09
CA GLY A 58 33.98 16.34 16.41
C GLY A 58 32.56 16.80 16.74
N VAL A 59 31.88 17.50 15.84
CA VAL A 59 30.49 17.94 16.05
C VAL A 59 29.52 16.93 15.44
N THR A 60 28.58 16.44 16.24
CA THR A 60 27.48 15.60 15.77
C THR A 60 26.32 16.44 15.25
N GLN A 61 25.87 16.16 14.03
CA GLN A 61 24.56 16.61 13.54
C GLN A 61 23.63 15.42 13.36
N THR A 62 22.31 15.67 13.40
CA THR A 62 21.32 14.63 13.18
C THR A 62 20.47 14.95 11.95
N ARG A 63 20.07 13.92 11.20
CA ARG A 63 19.05 14.03 10.15
C ARG A 63 17.93 13.04 10.38
N THR A 64 16.74 13.47 10.02
CA THR A 64 15.53 12.65 10.07
C THR A 64 15.08 12.36 8.65
N PHE A 65 14.76 11.09 8.37
CA PHE A 65 14.25 10.64 7.08
C PHE A 65 12.75 10.32 7.22
N ASN A 66 11.92 11.35 7.05
CA ASN A 66 10.47 11.22 7.17
C ASN A 66 9.89 10.50 5.95
N ALA A 67 9.04 9.50 6.16
CA ALA A 67 8.39 8.75 5.08
C ALA A 67 9.38 8.17 4.05
N MET A 68 10.60 7.83 4.49
CA MET A 68 11.66 7.27 3.64
C MET A 68 12.47 6.24 4.43
N GLY A 69 12.99 5.25 3.72
CA GLY A 69 13.91 4.26 4.24
C GLY A 69 14.67 3.60 3.09
N GLY A 70 15.50 2.61 3.40
CA GLY A 70 16.42 2.04 2.41
C GLY A 70 17.84 1.90 2.91
N GLN A 71 18.79 1.86 1.97
CA GLN A 71 20.22 1.92 2.24
C GLN A 71 20.71 3.36 2.12
N LEU A 72 21.19 3.92 3.22
CA LEU A 72 21.84 5.23 3.26
C LEU A 72 23.35 5.05 3.08
N THR A 73 23.89 5.58 1.98
CA THR A 73 25.32 5.83 1.85
C THR A 73 25.62 7.25 2.31
N ALA A 74 26.45 7.39 3.34
CA ALA A 74 26.94 8.67 3.82
C ALA A 74 28.43 8.80 3.50
N THR A 75 28.78 9.84 2.76
CA THR A 75 30.14 10.15 2.34
C THR A 75 30.55 11.48 2.98
N ALA A 76 31.60 11.48 3.78
CA ALA A 76 32.19 12.67 4.38
C ALA A 76 33.43 13.05 3.59
N THR A 77 33.54 14.32 3.19
CA THR A 77 34.68 14.87 2.47
C THR A 77 35.22 16.08 3.20
N GLN A 78 36.54 16.11 3.40
CA GLN A 78 37.24 17.28 3.92
C GLN A 78 38.54 17.44 3.12
N ASN A 79 38.69 18.59 2.46
CA ASN A 79 39.75 18.81 1.47
C ASN A 79 39.71 17.71 0.37
N ALA A 80 40.79 16.93 0.24
CA ALA A 80 40.87 15.79 -0.68
C ALA A 80 40.62 14.42 -0.02
N SER A 81 40.39 14.40 1.30
CA SER A 81 40.12 13.15 2.02
C SER A 81 38.63 12.83 1.98
N THR A 82 38.29 11.56 1.77
CA THR A 82 36.92 11.07 1.74
C THR A 82 36.80 9.79 2.54
N ASP A 83 35.78 9.70 3.39
CA ASP A 83 35.39 8.50 4.12
C ASP A 83 33.93 8.17 3.80
N ARG A 84 33.57 6.88 3.83
CA ARG A 84 32.24 6.39 3.44
C ARG A 84 31.74 5.36 4.44
N THR A 85 30.50 5.52 4.87
CA THR A 85 29.77 4.50 5.63
C THR A 85 28.42 4.20 4.97
N VAL A 86 27.95 2.97 5.14
CA VAL A 86 26.65 2.52 4.68
C VAL A 86 25.84 2.05 5.88
N VAL A 87 24.61 2.52 6.00
CA VAL A 87 23.64 2.08 7.02
C VAL A 87 22.29 1.84 6.36
N THR A 88 21.36 1.21 7.08
CA THR A 88 19.98 1.05 6.64
C THR A 88 19.02 1.77 7.57
N ILE A 89 17.92 2.23 6.97
CA ILE A 89 16.77 2.81 7.64
C ILE A 89 15.61 1.87 7.36
N THR A 90 15.10 1.23 8.41
CA THR A 90 14.12 0.14 8.31
C THR A 90 12.82 0.49 9.02
N GLY A 91 11.77 -0.29 8.76
CA GLY A 91 10.50 -0.13 9.42
C GLY A 91 10.53 -0.62 10.87
N ILE A 92 9.51 -0.21 11.62
CA ILE A 92 8.99 -0.78 12.85
C ILE A 92 7.58 -1.37 12.62
N THR A 93 7.12 -2.16 13.58
CA THR A 93 5.74 -2.68 13.62
C THR A 93 4.75 -1.54 13.88
N ILE A 94 3.60 -1.57 13.21
CA ILE A 94 2.47 -0.67 13.48
C ILE A 94 1.44 -1.47 14.26
N SER A 95 0.86 -0.87 15.30
CA SER A 95 -0.20 -1.50 16.08
C SER A 95 -1.40 -1.86 15.19
N ALA A 96 -1.98 -3.04 15.39
CA ALA A 96 -3.22 -3.41 14.72
C ALA A 96 -4.35 -2.41 15.04
N ASP A 97 -4.41 -1.90 16.27
CA ASP A 97 -5.42 -0.91 16.68
C ASP A 97 -5.28 0.40 15.90
N ASP A 98 -4.05 0.88 15.67
CA ASP A 98 -3.80 2.09 14.88
C ASP A 98 -4.22 1.89 13.42
N ILE A 99 -3.93 0.72 12.85
CA ILE A 99 -4.36 0.36 11.50
C ILE A 99 -5.89 0.32 11.42
N THR A 100 -6.55 -0.36 12.35
CA THR A 100 -8.01 -0.48 12.40
C THR A 100 -8.67 0.90 12.51
N ASN A 101 -8.27 1.69 13.49
CA ASN A 101 -8.81 3.04 13.71
C ASN A 101 -8.64 3.92 12.46
N ARG A 102 -7.48 3.84 11.80
CA ARG A 102 -7.22 4.57 10.57
C ARG A 102 -8.10 4.12 9.41
N LEU A 103 -8.20 2.82 9.16
CA LEU A 103 -8.94 2.26 8.04
C LEU A 103 -10.45 2.45 8.19
N VAL A 104 -10.99 2.25 9.40
CA VAL A 104 -12.39 2.56 9.72
C VAL A 104 -12.66 4.05 9.54
N GLY A 105 -11.78 4.92 10.05
CA GLY A 105 -11.91 6.37 9.88
C GLY A 105 -11.89 6.83 8.41
N LEU A 106 -11.05 6.22 7.58
CA LEU A 106 -10.99 6.50 6.13
C LEU A 106 -12.26 6.10 5.36
N TYR A 107 -13.04 5.17 5.91
CA TYR A 107 -14.24 4.60 5.29
C TYR A 107 -15.53 4.84 6.08
N ALA A 108 -15.55 5.85 6.96
CA ALA A 108 -16.70 6.15 7.83
C ALA A 108 -18.04 6.42 7.10
N GLY A 109 -18.01 6.76 5.80
CA GLY A 109 -19.21 6.94 4.97
C GLY A 109 -19.59 5.73 4.11
N GLY A 110 -18.89 4.60 4.27
CA GLY A 110 -19.16 3.36 3.56
C GLY A 110 -20.35 2.59 4.13
N SER A 111 -20.86 1.61 3.37
CA SER A 111 -21.93 0.73 3.85
C SER A 111 -21.41 -0.33 4.84
N THR A 112 -20.12 -0.67 4.75
CA THR A 112 -19.47 -1.62 5.66
C THR A 112 -18.24 -0.98 6.32
N PRO A 113 -18.32 -0.54 7.58
CA PRO A 113 -17.25 0.22 8.24
C PRO A 113 -15.87 -0.44 8.23
N HIS A 114 -15.81 -1.76 8.40
CA HIS A 114 -14.57 -2.54 8.47
C HIS A 114 -14.12 -3.11 7.10
N LEU A 115 -14.68 -2.63 5.99
CA LEU A 115 -14.35 -3.18 4.68
C LEU A 115 -12.88 -3.03 4.32
N LEU A 116 -12.29 -1.87 4.60
CA LEU A 116 -10.88 -1.62 4.30
C LEU A 116 -9.95 -2.47 5.18
N THR A 117 -10.39 -2.89 6.38
CA THR A 117 -9.58 -3.78 7.23
C THR A 117 -9.49 -5.17 6.62
N GLY A 118 -10.59 -5.69 6.07
CA GLY A 118 -10.60 -6.93 5.29
C GLY A 118 -9.72 -6.86 4.04
N ILE A 119 -9.70 -5.72 3.32
CA ILE A 119 -8.78 -5.50 2.19
C ILE A 119 -7.33 -5.57 2.68
N ALA A 120 -6.96 -4.82 3.72
CA ALA A 120 -5.60 -4.83 4.27
C ALA A 120 -5.17 -6.23 4.72
N GLN A 121 -6.06 -6.99 5.37
CA GLN A 121 -5.79 -8.36 5.79
C GLN A 121 -5.53 -9.28 4.58
N ARG A 122 -6.33 -9.16 3.52
CA ARG A 122 -6.16 -9.96 2.30
C ARG A 122 -4.88 -9.61 1.54
N GLU A 123 -4.61 -8.33 1.40
CA GLU A 123 -3.54 -7.80 0.56
C GLU A 123 -2.16 -7.90 1.22
N SER A 124 -2.09 -7.73 2.54
CA SER A 124 -0.82 -7.59 3.23
C SER A 124 -0.73 -8.33 4.57
N SER A 125 -1.75 -9.10 4.93
CA SER A 125 -1.87 -9.68 6.28
C SER A 125 -1.77 -8.60 7.37
N TYR A 126 -2.37 -7.43 7.10
CA TYR A 126 -2.44 -6.29 8.02
C TYR A 126 -1.08 -5.67 8.37
N ALA A 127 -0.12 -5.75 7.44
CA ALA A 127 1.25 -5.32 7.73
C ALA A 127 1.80 -4.41 6.62
N GLN A 128 2.15 -3.17 6.98
CA GLN A 128 2.92 -2.30 6.09
C GLN A 128 4.33 -2.84 5.83
N PHE A 129 4.95 -3.44 6.86
CA PHE A 129 6.31 -3.96 6.82
C PHE A 129 6.32 -5.44 7.16
N SER A 130 7.23 -6.18 6.53
CA SER A 130 7.45 -7.61 6.76
C SER A 130 8.93 -7.91 6.87
N GLN A 131 9.28 -9.00 7.55
CA GLN A 131 10.67 -9.46 7.61
C GLN A 131 11.12 -9.88 6.20
N LEU A 132 12.04 -9.12 5.60
CA LEU A 132 12.66 -9.42 4.31
C LEU A 132 14.17 -9.25 4.43
N THR A 133 14.92 -9.78 3.47
CA THR A 133 16.36 -9.52 3.35
C THR A 133 16.61 -8.66 2.12
N LEU A 134 16.85 -7.37 2.34
CA LEU A 134 17.26 -6.41 1.31
C LEU A 134 18.60 -5.79 1.72
N TYR A 135 19.43 -5.45 0.73
CA TYR A 135 20.75 -4.85 0.97
C TYR A 135 21.66 -5.68 1.90
N GLY A 136 21.52 -7.01 1.88
CA GLY A 136 22.26 -7.91 2.76
C GLY A 136 21.78 -7.92 4.23
N GLN A 137 20.65 -7.27 4.54
CA GLN A 137 20.14 -7.14 5.90
C GLN A 137 18.72 -7.67 6.05
N SER A 138 18.55 -8.62 6.97
CA SER A 138 17.25 -9.10 7.41
C SER A 138 16.62 -8.12 8.40
N ALA A 139 15.54 -7.45 8.00
CA ALA A 139 14.84 -6.46 8.83
C ALA A 139 13.38 -6.29 8.37
N LEU A 140 12.66 -5.40 9.05
CA LEU A 140 11.34 -4.96 8.61
C LEU A 140 11.47 -4.02 7.40
N TRP A 141 11.15 -4.54 6.24
CA TRP A 141 11.10 -3.81 4.98
C TRP A 141 9.66 -3.66 4.51
N PRO A 142 9.34 -2.68 3.66
CA PRO A 142 8.00 -2.53 3.11
C PRO A 142 7.52 -3.85 2.51
N ARG A 143 6.28 -4.23 2.80
CA ARG A 143 5.73 -5.51 2.32
C ARG A 143 5.50 -5.44 0.82
N GLU A 144 6.19 -6.29 0.09
CA GLU A 144 6.12 -6.35 -1.37
C GLU A 144 5.07 -7.36 -1.84
N SER A 145 4.41 -7.06 -2.96
CA SER A 145 3.60 -8.03 -3.68
C SER A 145 4.44 -9.22 -4.18
N PHE A 146 3.80 -10.36 -4.40
CA PHE A 146 4.44 -11.64 -4.76
C PHE A 146 5.28 -11.60 -6.04
N ASP A 147 5.07 -10.61 -6.91
CA ASP A 147 5.77 -10.43 -8.19
C ASP A 147 7.01 -9.53 -8.08
N GLY A 148 7.61 -9.48 -6.88
CA GLY A 148 8.79 -8.67 -6.58
C GLY A 148 8.49 -7.19 -6.33
N GLY A 149 7.30 -6.87 -5.85
CA GLY A 149 6.95 -5.50 -5.42
C GLY A 149 6.44 -4.58 -6.53
N SER A 150 5.57 -5.06 -7.43
CA SER A 150 4.73 -4.15 -8.23
C SER A 150 3.87 -3.23 -7.36
N HIS A 151 3.42 -3.78 -6.25
CA HIS A 151 2.64 -3.12 -5.22
C HIS A 151 3.32 -3.29 -3.87
N ILE A 152 3.01 -2.39 -2.95
CA ILE A 152 3.76 -2.25 -1.71
C ILE A 152 2.86 -1.83 -0.55
N GLY A 153 3.24 -2.27 0.65
CA GLY A 153 2.66 -1.85 1.91
C GLY A 153 1.27 -2.44 2.20
N LEU A 154 0.61 -1.82 3.17
CA LEU A 154 -0.58 -2.33 3.86
C LEU A 154 -1.78 -2.56 2.94
N MET A 155 -2.02 -1.64 2.01
CA MET A 155 -3.12 -1.70 1.04
C MET A 155 -2.65 -2.15 -0.36
N GLN A 156 -1.40 -2.59 -0.50
CA GLN A 156 -0.79 -2.99 -1.78
C GLN A 156 -0.99 -1.93 -2.87
N MET A 157 -0.42 -0.74 -2.64
CA MET A 157 -0.45 0.37 -3.59
C MET A 157 0.71 0.28 -4.60
N PRO A 158 0.60 0.84 -5.81
CA PRO A 158 1.71 0.89 -6.76
C PRO A 158 2.99 1.44 -6.11
N VAL A 159 4.11 0.80 -6.39
CA VAL A 159 5.38 1.09 -5.71
C VAL A 159 5.81 2.55 -5.88
N SER A 160 6.01 3.24 -4.76
CA SER A 160 6.65 4.56 -4.66
C SER A 160 7.37 4.67 -3.32
N MET A 161 8.39 5.54 -3.20
CA MET A 161 9.10 5.77 -1.93
C MET A 161 8.12 6.12 -0.81
N GLN A 162 7.16 7.01 -1.10
CA GLN A 162 6.15 7.42 -0.13
C GLN A 162 5.24 6.25 0.27
N MET A 163 4.69 5.49 -0.69
CA MET A 163 3.77 4.37 -0.38
C MET A 163 4.46 3.22 0.35
N ALA A 164 5.78 3.08 0.16
CA ALA A 164 6.59 2.06 0.81
C ALA A 164 6.83 2.36 2.30
N TRP A 165 7.09 3.63 2.64
CA TRP A 165 7.56 4.01 3.97
C TRP A 165 6.57 4.83 4.80
N ASP A 166 5.54 5.40 4.17
CA ASP A 166 4.43 6.10 4.83
C ASP A 166 3.15 5.27 4.76
N TRP A 167 2.85 4.56 5.86
CA TRP A 167 1.64 3.76 5.98
C TRP A 167 0.36 4.60 5.97
N MET A 168 0.42 5.87 6.38
CA MET A 168 -0.74 6.77 6.33
C MET A 168 -1.05 7.18 4.89
N ALA A 169 -0.01 7.46 4.09
CA ALA A 169 -0.15 7.67 2.65
C ALA A 169 -0.62 6.39 1.94
N ASN A 170 -0.07 5.23 2.30
CA ASN A 170 -0.47 3.93 1.76
C ASN A 170 -1.96 3.64 1.99
N THR A 171 -2.44 3.81 3.23
CA THR A 171 -3.85 3.61 3.59
C THR A 171 -4.77 4.64 2.93
N GLN A 172 -4.35 5.90 2.87
CA GLN A 172 -5.09 6.96 2.16
C GLN A 172 -5.24 6.63 0.67
N GLY A 173 -4.16 6.16 0.04
CA GLY A 173 -4.14 5.71 -1.35
C GLY A 173 -5.07 4.53 -1.59
N GLY A 174 -5.03 3.52 -0.72
CA GLY A 174 -5.90 2.35 -0.79
C GLY A 174 -7.39 2.70 -0.65
N ALA A 175 -7.72 3.57 0.30
CA ALA A 175 -9.09 4.07 0.46
C ALA A 175 -9.57 4.85 -0.77
N ALA A 176 -8.72 5.70 -1.35
CA ALA A 176 -9.04 6.43 -2.56
C ALA A 176 -9.22 5.51 -3.78
N LEU A 177 -8.35 4.50 -3.92
CA LEU A 177 -8.46 3.48 -4.95
C LEU A 177 -9.79 2.71 -4.82
N PHE A 178 -10.16 2.28 -3.61
CA PHE A 178 -11.41 1.57 -3.40
C PHE A 178 -12.64 2.44 -3.74
N LYS A 179 -12.63 3.74 -3.38
CA LYS A 179 -13.68 4.69 -3.81
C LYS A 179 -13.78 4.81 -5.34
N GLN A 180 -12.65 4.78 -6.04
CA GLN A 180 -12.66 4.72 -7.50
C GLN A 180 -13.31 3.42 -8.01
N LYS A 181 -13.04 2.28 -7.35
CA LYS A 181 -13.65 0.99 -7.70
C LYS A 181 -15.16 0.96 -7.46
N LEU A 182 -15.66 1.60 -6.40
CA LEU A 182 -17.10 1.81 -6.18
C LEU A 182 -17.76 2.59 -7.32
N THR A 183 -17.07 3.60 -7.86
CA THR A 183 -17.56 4.34 -9.02
C THR A 183 -17.66 3.45 -10.26
N PHE A 184 -16.69 2.55 -10.47
CA PHE A 184 -16.75 1.56 -11.55
C PHE A 184 -17.88 0.55 -11.36
N ALA A 185 -18.06 0.01 -10.15
CA ALA A 185 -19.15 -0.89 -9.81
C ALA A 185 -20.52 -0.26 -10.12
N THR A 186 -20.74 0.98 -9.70
CA THR A 186 -22.00 1.72 -9.97
C THR A 186 -22.26 1.88 -11.47
N ARG A 187 -21.21 2.16 -12.26
CA ARG A 187 -21.32 2.27 -13.73
C ARG A 187 -21.67 0.94 -14.38
N PHE A 188 -21.07 -0.15 -13.93
CA PHE A 188 -21.33 -1.50 -14.45
C PHE A 188 -22.73 -1.97 -14.06
N GLU A 189 -23.12 -1.76 -12.81
CA GLU A 189 -24.49 -1.98 -12.34
C GLU A 189 -25.51 -1.27 -13.23
N THR A 190 -25.32 0.04 -13.48
CA THR A 190 -26.23 0.83 -14.32
C THR A 190 -26.36 0.23 -15.72
N ARG A 191 -25.26 -0.22 -16.33
CA ARG A 191 -25.28 -0.85 -17.66
C ARG A 191 -26.02 -2.18 -17.64
N ILE A 192 -25.81 -3.01 -16.63
CA ILE A 192 -26.51 -4.29 -16.48
C ILE A 192 -28.01 -4.04 -16.27
N ARG A 193 -28.39 -3.09 -15.42
CA ARG A 193 -29.80 -2.74 -15.21
C ARG A 193 -30.47 -2.19 -16.47
N ASN A 194 -29.77 -1.39 -17.27
CA ASN A 194 -30.30 -0.91 -18.55
C ASN A 194 -30.55 -2.06 -19.55
N ALA A 195 -29.76 -3.14 -19.48
CA ALA A 195 -29.98 -4.34 -20.28
C ALA A 195 -31.08 -5.27 -19.73
N HIS A 196 -31.49 -5.08 -18.47
CA HIS A 196 -32.46 -5.92 -17.77
C HIS A 196 -33.54 -5.07 -17.08
N PRO A 197 -34.54 -4.59 -17.83
CA PRO A 197 -35.58 -3.70 -17.31
C PRO A 197 -36.30 -4.30 -16.10
N GLY A 198 -36.44 -3.51 -15.03
CA GLY A 198 -37.06 -3.95 -13.76
C GLY A 198 -36.09 -4.57 -12.75
N LEU A 199 -34.82 -4.78 -13.10
CA LEU A 199 -33.80 -5.19 -12.14
C LEU A 199 -33.55 -4.09 -11.09
N PRO A 200 -33.69 -4.39 -9.78
CA PRO A 200 -33.51 -3.40 -8.72
C PRO A 200 -32.08 -2.87 -8.67
N ALA A 201 -31.89 -1.69 -8.07
CA ALA A 201 -30.56 -1.18 -7.75
C ALA A 201 -29.87 -2.09 -6.71
N LEU A 202 -28.55 -2.20 -6.78
CA LEU A 202 -27.77 -2.85 -5.73
C LEU A 202 -27.85 -2.02 -4.45
N THR A 203 -27.89 -2.70 -3.30
CA THR A 203 -27.67 -2.04 -2.01
C THR A 203 -26.21 -1.62 -1.89
N GLY A 204 -25.89 -0.71 -0.96
CA GLY A 204 -24.52 -0.24 -0.80
C GLY A 204 -23.50 -1.36 -0.52
N THR A 205 -23.86 -2.34 0.32
CA THR A 205 -23.03 -3.55 0.55
C THR A 205 -22.85 -4.39 -0.71
N GLN A 206 -23.87 -4.49 -1.56
CA GLN A 206 -23.76 -5.21 -2.83
C GLN A 206 -22.87 -4.44 -3.83
N SER A 207 -22.99 -3.11 -3.93
CA SER A 207 -22.08 -2.30 -4.75
C SER A 207 -20.62 -2.43 -4.27
N GLU A 208 -20.39 -2.51 -2.95
CA GLU A 208 -19.08 -2.79 -2.38
C GLU A 208 -18.53 -4.17 -2.80
N ASN A 209 -19.35 -5.24 -2.80
CA ASN A 209 -18.91 -6.56 -3.26
C ASN A 209 -18.46 -6.54 -4.72
N MET A 210 -19.21 -5.84 -5.57
CA MET A 210 -18.81 -5.64 -6.95
C MET A 210 -17.53 -4.80 -7.06
N ALA A 211 -17.35 -3.79 -6.22
CA ALA A 211 -16.12 -2.99 -6.17
C ALA A 211 -14.89 -3.78 -5.72
N LEU A 212 -15.04 -4.75 -4.80
CA LEU A 212 -13.95 -5.63 -4.37
C LEU A 212 -13.39 -6.44 -5.54
N VAL A 213 -14.24 -6.92 -6.47
CA VAL A 213 -13.77 -7.60 -7.68
C VAL A 213 -12.88 -6.69 -8.54
N PHE A 214 -13.22 -5.41 -8.64
CA PHE A 214 -12.40 -4.42 -9.37
C PHE A 214 -11.13 -3.99 -8.63
N TYR A 215 -11.08 -4.20 -7.31
CA TYR A 215 -9.89 -3.96 -6.50
C TYR A 215 -8.87 -5.09 -6.70
N GLY A 216 -9.35 -6.33 -6.70
CA GLY A 216 -8.53 -7.53 -6.82
C GLY A 216 -8.06 -7.87 -8.24
N PRO A 217 -7.28 -8.96 -8.38
CA PRO A 217 -6.65 -9.37 -9.63
C PRO A 217 -7.63 -9.96 -10.67
N TYR A 218 -8.86 -10.27 -10.26
CA TYR A 218 -9.88 -10.89 -11.11
C TYR A 218 -10.88 -9.87 -11.68
N ALA A 219 -10.49 -8.59 -11.69
CA ALA A 219 -11.22 -7.52 -12.33
C ALA A 219 -11.36 -7.79 -13.84
N THR A 220 -12.52 -7.47 -14.40
CA THR A 220 -12.79 -7.65 -15.83
C THR A 220 -13.66 -6.52 -16.36
N SER A 221 -13.46 -6.18 -17.63
CA SER A 221 -14.29 -5.22 -18.36
C SER A 221 -15.61 -5.83 -18.87
N SER A 222 -15.79 -7.15 -18.77
CA SER A 222 -17.03 -7.81 -19.14
C SER A 222 -18.13 -7.56 -18.11
N LEU A 223 -19.33 -7.20 -18.56
CA LEU A 223 -20.51 -7.07 -17.70
C LEU A 223 -20.91 -8.42 -17.06
N THR A 224 -20.68 -9.53 -17.77
CA THR A 224 -20.99 -10.88 -17.27
C THR A 224 -19.92 -11.45 -16.35
N GLY A 225 -18.86 -10.70 -16.07
CA GLY A 225 -17.77 -11.11 -15.19
C GLY A 225 -17.75 -10.36 -13.86
N GLN A 226 -18.85 -9.70 -13.49
CA GLN A 226 -18.97 -8.97 -12.23
C GLN A 226 -19.37 -9.88 -11.08
N TYR A 227 -19.27 -9.40 -9.83
CA TYR A 227 -19.68 -10.18 -8.64
C TYR A 227 -21.15 -10.62 -8.72
N TYR A 228 -22.02 -9.74 -9.20
CA TYR A 228 -23.43 -10.03 -9.43
C TYR A 228 -23.72 -10.13 -10.93
N ASP A 229 -24.59 -11.07 -11.28
CA ASP A 229 -25.18 -11.20 -12.61
C ASP A 229 -26.71 -11.13 -12.52
N ALA A 230 -27.36 -10.76 -13.62
CA ALA A 230 -28.81 -10.70 -13.71
C ALA A 230 -29.37 -12.07 -14.14
N ALA A 231 -30.25 -12.64 -13.33
CA ALA A 231 -30.95 -13.88 -13.65
C ALA A 231 -32.46 -13.67 -13.72
N CYS A 232 -33.09 -14.30 -14.70
CA CYS A 232 -34.54 -14.32 -14.80
C CYS A 232 -35.10 -15.40 -13.87
N VAL A 233 -35.83 -15.00 -12.84
CA VAL A 233 -36.46 -15.90 -11.87
C VAL A 233 -37.94 -16.05 -12.20
N GLY A 234 -38.41 -17.30 -12.35
CA GLY A 234 -39.81 -17.62 -12.65
C GLY A 234 -40.25 -17.38 -14.10
N GLY A 235 -39.35 -16.93 -14.97
CA GLY A 235 -39.64 -16.67 -16.39
C GLY A 235 -38.62 -17.31 -17.34
N THR A 236 -38.74 -17.01 -18.63
CA THR A 236 -37.85 -17.53 -19.66
C THR A 236 -37.48 -16.50 -20.73
N GLY A 237 -36.38 -16.75 -21.43
CA GLY A 237 -35.91 -15.94 -22.55
C GLY A 237 -35.24 -14.62 -22.17
N ALA A 238 -34.71 -13.91 -23.17
CA ALA A 238 -33.93 -12.68 -22.99
C ALA A 238 -34.73 -11.48 -22.45
N GLN A 239 -36.06 -11.54 -22.48
CA GLN A 239 -36.95 -10.51 -21.94
C GLN A 239 -37.49 -10.87 -20.54
N CYS A 240 -37.11 -12.04 -20.01
CA CYS A 240 -37.66 -12.60 -18.77
C CYS A 240 -39.20 -12.67 -18.75
N THR A 241 -39.79 -13.20 -19.83
CA THR A 241 -41.25 -13.30 -19.94
C THR A 241 -41.80 -14.24 -18.87
N GLY A 242 -42.81 -13.79 -18.12
CA GLY A 242 -43.43 -14.54 -17.04
C GLY A 242 -42.66 -14.53 -15.71
N GLY A 243 -41.51 -13.82 -15.64
CA GLY A 243 -40.66 -13.77 -14.46
C GLY A 243 -40.22 -12.36 -14.09
N GLN A 244 -39.20 -12.28 -13.22
CA GLN A 244 -38.57 -11.03 -12.81
C GLN A 244 -37.04 -11.17 -12.80
N TRP A 245 -36.36 -10.11 -13.24
CA TRP A 245 -34.90 -10.02 -13.13
C TRP A 245 -34.49 -9.84 -11.67
N GLN A 246 -33.53 -10.65 -11.22
CA GLN A 246 -32.94 -10.57 -9.89
C GLN A 246 -31.41 -10.65 -9.98
N TRP A 247 -30.74 -10.06 -9.01
CA TRP A 247 -29.30 -10.21 -8.84
C TRP A 247 -28.98 -11.57 -8.23
N ILE A 248 -28.05 -12.29 -8.85
CA ILE A 248 -27.47 -13.52 -8.30
C ILE A 248 -25.96 -13.37 -8.18
N VAL A 249 -25.34 -14.10 -7.25
CA VAL A 249 -23.88 -14.16 -7.16
C VAL A 249 -23.34 -14.94 -8.36
N ASN A 250 -22.39 -14.36 -9.06
CA ASN A 250 -21.90 -14.84 -10.34
C ASN A 250 -20.73 -15.82 -10.20
N THR A 251 -20.94 -16.90 -9.44
CA THR A 251 -19.90 -17.92 -9.23
C THR A 251 -19.54 -18.65 -10.53
N ALA A 252 -20.48 -18.76 -11.48
CA ALA A 252 -20.26 -19.41 -12.77
C ALA A 252 -19.43 -18.55 -13.74
N GLY A 253 -19.65 -17.23 -13.77
CA GLY A 253 -18.96 -16.30 -14.69
C GLY A 253 -17.67 -15.70 -14.14
N ASN A 254 -17.57 -15.49 -12.81
CA ASN A 254 -16.35 -15.02 -12.16
C ASN A 254 -16.16 -15.59 -10.74
N GLY A 255 -16.11 -16.92 -10.62
CA GLY A 255 -15.93 -17.60 -9.34
C GLY A 255 -14.69 -17.16 -8.54
N ASN A 256 -13.57 -16.86 -9.23
CA ASN A 256 -12.36 -16.36 -8.57
C ASN A 256 -12.53 -14.95 -8.01
N GLY A 257 -13.19 -14.05 -8.75
CA GLY A 257 -13.50 -12.70 -8.28
C GLY A 257 -14.47 -12.71 -7.10
N VAL A 258 -15.52 -13.54 -7.17
CA VAL A 258 -16.45 -13.77 -6.06
C VAL A 258 -15.68 -14.27 -4.84
N GLY A 259 -14.87 -15.32 -4.99
CA GLY A 259 -14.07 -15.88 -3.90
C GLY A 259 -13.08 -14.88 -3.29
N TYR A 260 -12.49 -13.99 -4.09
CA TYR A 260 -11.63 -12.92 -3.59
C TYR A 260 -12.41 -11.90 -2.74
N ALA A 261 -13.58 -11.45 -3.20
CA ALA A 261 -14.42 -10.51 -2.46
C ALA A 261 -14.95 -11.14 -1.16
N ASP A 262 -15.39 -12.40 -1.21
CA ASP A 262 -15.88 -13.14 -0.03
C ASP A 262 -14.76 -13.36 0.99
N ALA A 263 -13.54 -13.65 0.55
CA ALA A 263 -12.39 -13.76 1.44
C ALA A 263 -12.16 -12.45 2.20
N ILE A 264 -12.22 -11.30 1.52
CA ILE A 264 -12.11 -9.98 2.18
C ILE A 264 -13.21 -9.78 3.22
N ARG A 265 -14.45 -10.14 2.88
CA ARG A 265 -15.57 -10.06 3.82
C ARG A 265 -15.35 -10.91 5.07
N SER A 266 -14.77 -12.10 4.92
CA SER A 266 -14.47 -12.99 6.05
C SER A 266 -13.32 -12.51 6.95
N LEU A 267 -12.51 -11.56 6.46
CA LEU A 267 -11.29 -11.07 7.11
C LEU A 267 -11.46 -9.68 7.75
N MET A 268 -12.68 -9.14 7.77
CA MET A 268 -12.94 -7.84 8.38
C MET A 268 -12.80 -7.95 9.91
N HIS A 269 -11.89 -7.14 10.46
CA HIS A 269 -11.66 -6.94 11.90
C HIS A 269 -12.09 -5.54 12.30
#